data_AF-A0A5K0YZ43-F1
#
_entry.id   AF-A0A5K0YZ43-F1
#
_cell.length_a   1.000
_cell.length_b   1.000
_cell.length_c   1.000
_cell.angle_alpha   90.00
_cell.angle_beta   90.00
_cell.angle_gamma   90.00
#
_symmetry.space_group_name_H-M   'P 1'
#
loop_
_entity.id
_entity.type
_entity.pdbx_description
1 polymer ?
#
loop_
_entity_poly.entity_id
_entity_poly.type
_entity_poly.pdbx_seq_one_letter_code
_entity_poly.pdbx_strand_id
1 'polypeptide(L)' 'SKDKTLSWAERCKVAIGVAKALDYLHNGNSHPIVHRDVKSSNVLLSEAFEPQ' A
#
# COMPACT_ATOMS: atom_id res chain seq x y z
N SER A 1 5.21 -17.25 -19.43
CA SER A 1 4.56 -17.09 -18.11
C SER A 1 3.38 -16.16 -18.31
N LYS A 2 2.13 -16.57 -18.04
CA LYS A 2 1.01 -15.64 -18.16
C LYS A 2 1.14 -14.61 -17.04
N ASP A 3 1.40 -13.36 -17.40
CA ASP A 3 1.45 -12.24 -16.48
C ASP A 3 0.09 -12.15 -15.77
N LYS A 4 0.05 -12.50 -14.48
CA LYS A 4 -1.18 -12.47 -13.68
C LYS A 4 -1.46 -11.02 -13.36
N THR A 5 -2.07 -10.35 -14.34
CA THR A 5 -2.39 -8.93 -14.26
C THR A 5 -3.53 -8.77 -13.25
N LEU A 6 -3.30 -7.93 -12.23
CA LEU A 6 -4.34 -7.59 -11.26
C LEU A 6 -5.56 -6.99 -11.96
N SER A 7 -6.73 -7.48 -11.60
CA SER A 7 -8.01 -6.87 -11.94
C SER A 7 -8.09 -5.43 -11.40
N TRP A 8 -8.99 -4.63 -11.95
CA TRP A 8 -9.22 -3.27 -11.47
C TRP A 8 -9.59 -3.24 -9.98
N ALA A 9 -10.42 -4.18 -9.52
CA ALA A 9 -10.83 -4.28 -8.13
C ALA A 9 -9.64 -4.54 -7.19
N GLU A 10 -8.73 -5.44 -7.57
CA GLU A 10 -7.52 -5.72 -6.79
C GLU A 10 -6.58 -4.51 -6.74
N ARG A 11 -6.41 -3.79 -7.85
CA ARG A 11 -5.62 -2.54 -7.89
C ARG A 11 -6.20 -1.48 -6.97
N CYS A 12 -7.51 -1.31 -6.98
CA CYS A 12 -8.20 -0.40 -6.07
C CYS A 12 -8.01 -0.80 -4.60
N LYS A 13 -8.10 -2.11 -4.28
CA LYS A 13 -7.86 -2.62 -2.92
C LYS A 13 -6.45 -2.26 -2.43
N VAL A 14 -5.44 -2.48 -3.27
CA VAL A 14 -4.05 -2.10 -2.97
C VAL A 14 -3.90 -0.59 -2.76
N ALA A 15 -4.43 0.22 -3.66
CA ALA A 15 -4.33 1.68 -3.58
C ALA A 15 -4.96 2.23 -2.30
N ILE A 16 -6.15 1.72 -1.92
CA ILE A 16 -6.82 2.09 -0.67
C ILE A 16 -5.99 1.65 0.55
N GLY A 17 -5.40 0.46 0.53
CA GLY A 17 -4.53 -0.03 1.60
C GLY A 17 -3.31 0.87 1.81
N VAL A 18 -2.60 1.23 0.73
CA VAL A 18 -1.44 2.14 0.79
C VAL A 18 -1.85 3.53 1.30
N ALA A 19 -2.98 4.07 0.84
CA ALA A 19 -3.49 5.35 1.30
C ALA A 19 -3.78 5.35 2.82
N LYS A 20 -4.40 4.28 3.33
CA LYS A 20 -4.65 4.12 4.77
C LYS A 20 -3.36 4.01 5.59
N ALA A 21 -2.36 3.28 5.10
CA ALA A 21 -1.07 3.17 5.77
C ALA A 21 -0.36 4.53 5.85
N LEU A 22 -0.37 5.30 4.75
CA LEU A 22 0.21 6.65 4.73
C LEU A 22 -0.54 7.62 5.64
N ASP A 23 -1.88 7.55 5.65
CA ASP A 23 -2.70 8.36 6.56
C ASP A 23 -2.37 8.05 8.03
N TYR A 24 -2.23 6.76 8.37
CA TYR A 24 -1.81 6.35 9.71
C TYR A 24 -0.42 6.89 10.09
N LEU A 25 0.55 6.83 9.17
CA LEU A 25 1.90 7.35 9.42
C LEU A 25 1.93 8.87 9.61
N HIS A 26 1.15 9.62 8.82
CA HIS A 26 1.16 11.08 8.83
C HIS A 26 0.27 11.67 9.94
N ASN A 27 -0.87 11.06 10.22
CA ASN A 27 -1.92 11.64 11.07
C ASN A 27 -2.23 10.81 12.33
N GLY A 28 -1.74 9.57 12.41
CA GLY A 28 -2.08 8.64 13.51
C GLY A 28 -1.27 8.84 14.79
N ASN A 29 -0.21 9.66 14.78
CA ASN A 29 0.70 9.83 15.91
C ASN A 29 1.04 11.31 16.16
N SER A 30 1.41 11.64 17.40
CA SER A 30 1.87 12.98 17.79
C SER A 30 3.14 13.44 17.06
N HIS A 31 3.89 12.48 16.51
CA HIS A 31 5.06 12.71 15.67
C HIS A 31 4.82 12.05 14.30
N PRO A 32 4.43 12.83 13.27
CA PRO A 32 4.24 12.34 11.92
C PRO A 32 5.48 11.66 11.35
N ILE A 33 5.33 10.47 10.78
CA ILE A 33 6.41 9.72 10.12
C ILE A 33 6.33 9.94 8.62
N VAL A 34 7.37 10.53 8.04
CA VAL A 34 7.51 10.67 6.58
C VAL A 34 8.26 9.47 6.01
N HIS A 35 7.60 8.65 5.19
CA HIS A 35 8.19 7.41 4.63
C HIS A 35 9.36 7.68 3.66
N ARG A 36 9.33 8.79 2.91
CA ARG A 36 10.35 9.28 1.93
C ARG A 36 10.67 8.38 0.73
N ASP A 37 10.42 7.07 0.79
CA ASP A 37 10.71 6.13 -0.31
C ASP A 37 9.46 5.31 -0.71
N VAL A 38 8.35 6.01 -0.98
CA VAL A 38 7.10 5.37 -1.44
C VAL A 38 7.24 5.03 -2.92
N LYS A 39 7.40 3.74 -3.22
CA LYS A 39 7.48 3.19 -4.58
C LYS A 39 6.93 1.77 -4.62
N SER A 40 6.54 1.31 -5.81
CA SER A 40 5.91 0.00 -6.00
C SER A 40 6.74 -1.17 -5.47
N SER A 41 8.07 -1.12 -5.56
CA SER A 41 8.96 -2.16 -5.05
C SER A 41 9.01 -2.26 -3.52
N ASN A 42 8.54 -1.23 -2.80
CA ASN A 42 8.52 -1.18 -1.34
C ASN A 42 7.12 -1.41 -0.76
N VAL A 43 6.10 -1.60 -1.61
CA VAL A 43 4.76 -1.97 -1.16
C VAL A 43 4.70 -3.50 -1.10
N LEU A 44 4.87 -4.05 0.10
CA LEU A 44 4.70 -5.49 0.32
C LEU A 44 3.21 -5.81 0.36
N LEU A 45 2.79 -6.70 -0.54
CA LEU A 45 1.43 -7.23 -0.59
C LEU A 45 1.44 -8.60 0.05
N SER A 46 0.58 -8.81 1.06
CA SER A 46 0.29 -10.16 1.53
C SER A 46 -0.41 -10.97 0.43
N GLU A 47 -0.50 -12.30 0.57
CA GLU A 47 -1.28 -13.15 -0.34
C GLU A 47 -2.77 -12.73 -0.44
N ALA A 48 -3.25 -11.94 0.53
CA ALA A 48 -4.59 -11.36 0.57
C ALA A 48 -4.68 -9.94 -0.02
N PHE A 49 -3.61 -9.41 -0.61
CA PHE A 49 -3.48 -8.02 -1.08
C PHE A 49 -3.69 -6.98 0.03
N GLU A 50 -3.17 -7.25 1.22
CA GLU A 50 -3.16 -6.32 2.35
C GLU A 50 -1.74 -5.78 2.56
N PRO A 51 -1.60 -4.51 2.97
CA PRO A 51 -0.29 -3.94 3.29
C PRO A 51 0.30 -4.61 4.54
N GLN A 52 1.56 -5.06 4.44
CA GLN A 52 2.38 -5.49 5.58
C GLN A 52 3.39 -4.42 5.97
#